data_AF-X0BIX4-F1
#
_entry.id   AF-X0BIX4-F1
#
_cell.length_a   1.000
_cell.length_b   1.000
_cell.length_c   1.000
_cell.angle_alpha   90.00
_cell.angle_beta   90.00
_cell.angle_gamma   90.00
#
_symmetry.space_group_name_H-M   'P 1'
#
loop_
_entity.id
_entity.type
_entity.pdbx_description
1 polymer ?
#
loop_
_entity_poly.entity_id
_entity_poly.type
_entity_poly.pdbx_seq_one_letter_code
_entity_poly.pdbx_strand_id
1 'polypeptide(L)'
;MSVFNSALRWWNNSLSSVDDQLIAYEEALLRQDLAAGGDLLQLNAKTNRSLHCIAAHLQRYDSELQLFSNILDQTRSYNLTCHRHFVHLLFRRSEQDLDWVLTALGRAESMLTVLRTFREELQQKASNVMGLLVDNNKGISDQLVVQTGIMMHKILETSRDQAKESLNIAAQTKQLTEQTAKVLHETQKETEASRQLAIQSQRLSEEMMKDSVAMRTVALVTVLFLPGTSFAAILAMPFFTGDSSPFDKPDLIWVWVALTVPATIVCFGFYLAWKQRETRRREQRVSSDDVELSMIAQTSQS
;
A
#
# COMPACT_ATOMS: atom_id res chain seq x y z
N MET A 1 -70.71 36.85 -7.54
CA MET A 1 -69.77 37.48 -6.58
C MET A 1 -69.10 36.49 -5.63
N SER A 2 -69.80 35.49 -5.08
CA SER A 2 -69.18 34.46 -4.21
C SER A 2 -68.00 33.72 -4.85
N VAL A 3 -68.14 33.31 -6.12
CA VAL A 3 -67.09 32.61 -6.88
C VAL A 3 -65.81 33.45 -7.03
N PHE A 4 -65.96 34.75 -7.33
CA PHE A 4 -64.82 35.68 -7.44
C PHE A 4 -64.09 35.84 -6.11
N ASN A 5 -64.82 36.01 -5.00
CA ASN A 5 -64.20 36.13 -3.68
C ASN A 5 -63.46 34.83 -3.28
N SER A 6 -64.04 33.66 -3.58
CA SER A 6 -63.36 32.38 -3.32
C SER A 6 -62.09 32.22 -4.16
N ALA A 7 -62.14 32.58 -5.45
CA ALA A 7 -60.99 32.52 -6.34
C ALA A 7 -59.85 33.46 -5.89
N LEU A 8 -60.18 34.71 -5.53
CA LEU A 8 -59.18 35.66 -5.04
C LEU A 8 -58.58 35.23 -3.69
N ARG A 9 -59.36 34.62 -2.79
CA ARG A 9 -58.84 34.05 -1.54
C ARG A 9 -57.90 32.87 -1.79
N TRP A 10 -58.22 32.01 -2.76
CA TRP A 10 -57.33 30.93 -3.17
C TRP A 10 -56.01 31.47 -3.70
N TRP A 11 -56.05 32.49 -4.57
CA TRP A 11 -54.85 33.16 -5.07
C TRP A 11 -53.98 33.75 -3.96
N ASN A 12 -54.60 34.43 -2.99
CA ASN A 12 -53.89 34.98 -1.84
C ASN A 12 -53.14 33.88 -1.06
N ASN A 13 -53.80 32.75 -0.80
CA ASN A 13 -53.19 31.63 -0.09
C ASN A 13 -52.04 30.99 -0.91
N SER A 14 -52.23 30.84 -2.22
CA SER A 14 -51.20 30.30 -3.11
C SER A 14 -49.95 31.19 -3.13
N LEU A 15 -50.11 32.51 -3.24
CA LEU A 15 -48.97 33.44 -3.20
C LEU A 15 -48.31 33.48 -1.82
N SER A 16 -49.08 33.44 -0.73
CA SER A 16 -48.54 33.36 0.63
C SER A 16 -47.68 32.10 0.83
N SER A 17 -48.12 30.96 0.29
CA SER A 17 -47.33 29.72 0.36
C SER A 17 -46.01 29.82 -0.41
N VAL A 18 -45.99 30.55 -1.52
CA VAL A 18 -44.76 30.83 -2.27
C VAL A 18 -43.83 31.75 -1.46
N ASP A 19 -44.37 32.76 -0.78
CA ASP A 19 -43.58 33.62 0.10
C ASP A 19 -42.90 32.83 1.22
N ASP A 20 -43.64 31.95 1.91
CA ASP A 20 -43.08 31.09 2.97
C ASP A 20 -41.93 30.21 2.45
N GLN A 21 -42.07 29.66 1.24
CA GLN A 21 -41.00 28.88 0.60
C GLN A 21 -39.77 29.74 0.28
N LEU A 22 -39.98 30.96 -0.21
CA LEU A 22 -38.89 31.89 -0.52
C LEU A 22 -38.16 32.33 0.76
N ILE A 23 -38.87 32.58 1.86
CA ILE A 23 -38.28 32.87 3.17
C ILE A 23 -37.42 31.70 3.64
N ALA A 24 -37.94 30.46 3.53
CA ALA A 24 -37.19 29.28 3.91
C ALA A 24 -35.90 29.09 3.10
N TYR A 25 -35.94 29.37 1.78
CA TYR A 25 -34.75 29.33 0.93
C TYR A 25 -33.74 30.43 1.26
N GLU A 26 -34.21 31.65 1.51
CA GLU A 26 -33.37 32.77 1.92
C GLU A 26 -32.66 32.48 3.24
N GLU A 27 -33.40 32.01 4.26
CA GLU A 27 -32.83 31.66 5.56
C GLU A 27 -31.84 30.49 5.45
N ALA A 28 -32.15 29.48 4.63
CA ALA A 28 -31.23 28.37 4.38
C ALA A 28 -29.92 28.85 3.75
N LEU A 29 -29.99 29.78 2.79
CA LEU A 29 -28.82 30.35 2.12
C LEU A 29 -27.99 31.24 3.04
N LEU A 30 -28.63 32.05 3.89
CA LEU A 30 -27.93 32.90 4.86
C LEU A 30 -27.23 32.08 5.94
N ARG A 31 -27.82 30.95 6.36
CA ARG A 31 -27.19 30.03 7.33
C ARG A 31 -26.09 29.16 6.71
N GLN A 32 -26.01 29.14 5.38
CA GLN A 32 -25.11 28.27 4.61
C GLN A 32 -23.62 28.66 4.74
N ASP A 33 -23.32 29.91 5.11
CA ASP A 33 -21.94 30.40 5.38
C ASP A 33 -21.22 29.61 6.49
N LEU A 34 -21.95 28.80 7.28
CA LEU A 34 -21.41 28.09 8.45
C LEU A 34 -21.23 26.57 8.26
N ALA A 35 -21.77 25.96 7.20
CA ALA A 35 -21.75 24.51 7.04
C ALA A 35 -20.94 24.10 5.80
N ALA A 36 -19.90 23.28 5.99
CA ALA A 36 -19.05 22.74 4.94
C ALA A 36 -19.50 21.32 4.51
N GLY A 37 -19.39 21.01 3.22
CA GLY A 37 -19.44 19.63 2.72
C GLY A 37 -20.27 19.42 1.45
N GLY A 38 -19.86 18.49 0.58
CA GLY A 38 -20.35 18.27 -0.79
C GLY A 38 -21.86 18.06 -1.00
N ASP A 39 -22.66 17.88 0.05
CA ASP A 39 -24.13 17.91 -0.01
C ASP A 39 -24.67 19.32 -0.35
N LEU A 40 -23.86 20.37 -0.12
CA LEU A 40 -24.18 21.78 -0.42
C LEU A 40 -24.39 22.04 -1.91
N LEU A 41 -23.56 21.46 -2.78
CA LEU A 41 -23.68 21.67 -4.23
C LEU A 41 -24.97 21.03 -4.76
N GLN A 42 -25.33 19.87 -4.21
CA GLN A 42 -26.57 19.18 -4.57
C GLN A 42 -27.79 19.94 -4.03
N LEU A 43 -27.74 20.44 -2.80
CA LEU A 43 -28.77 21.30 -2.22
C LEU A 43 -28.94 22.59 -3.04
N ASN A 44 -27.84 23.28 -3.36
CA ASN A 44 -27.87 24.49 -4.19
C ASN A 44 -28.44 24.22 -5.58
N ALA A 45 -28.07 23.10 -6.21
CA ALA A 45 -28.65 22.72 -7.50
C ALA A 45 -30.16 22.46 -7.42
N LYS A 46 -30.64 21.83 -6.33
CA LYS A 46 -32.06 21.61 -6.09
C LYS A 46 -32.79 22.93 -5.84
N THR A 47 -32.26 23.79 -4.97
CA THR A 47 -32.81 25.12 -4.67
C THR A 47 -32.87 25.98 -5.93
N ASN A 48 -31.81 25.98 -6.74
CA ASN A 48 -31.76 26.68 -8.02
C ASN A 48 -32.93 26.26 -8.95
N ARG A 49 -33.12 24.95 -9.14
CA ARG A 49 -34.23 24.42 -9.96
C ARG A 49 -35.59 24.85 -9.41
N SER A 50 -35.79 24.76 -8.09
CA SER A 50 -37.03 25.20 -7.44
C SER A 50 -37.29 26.69 -7.65
N LEU A 51 -36.28 27.55 -7.47
CA LEU A 51 -36.40 28.99 -7.68
C LEU A 51 -36.75 29.33 -9.13
N HIS A 52 -36.13 28.67 -10.11
CA HIS A 52 -36.49 28.83 -11.52
C HIS A 52 -37.93 28.39 -11.82
N CYS A 53 -38.38 27.28 -11.25
CA CYS A 53 -39.78 26.86 -11.38
C CYS A 53 -40.74 27.89 -10.75
N ILE A 54 -40.44 28.39 -9.55
CA ILE A 54 -41.22 29.43 -8.88
C ILE A 54 -41.30 30.70 -9.74
N ALA A 55 -40.16 31.16 -10.27
CA ALA A 55 -40.12 32.33 -11.14
C ALA A 55 -40.99 32.15 -12.40
N ALA A 56 -40.92 30.99 -13.04
CA ALA A 56 -41.76 30.68 -14.21
C ALA A 56 -43.26 30.63 -13.83
N HIS A 57 -43.61 30.08 -12.68
CA HIS A 57 -44.98 30.07 -12.19
C HIS A 57 -45.49 31.49 -11.86
N LEU A 58 -44.67 32.34 -11.23
CA LEU A 58 -45.02 33.74 -10.97
C LEU A 58 -45.27 34.53 -12.27
N GLN A 59 -44.47 34.29 -13.31
CA GLN A 59 -44.72 34.85 -14.65
C GLN A 59 -46.02 34.35 -15.24
N ARG A 60 -46.34 33.06 -15.08
CA ARG A 60 -47.61 32.51 -15.54
C ARG A 60 -48.80 33.12 -14.80
N TYR A 61 -48.67 33.33 -13.50
CA TYR A 61 -49.70 33.95 -12.66
C TYR A 61 -49.99 35.39 -13.05
N ASP A 62 -49.00 36.13 -13.56
CA ASP A 62 -49.23 37.46 -14.17
C ASP A 62 -50.30 37.40 -15.27
N SER A 63 -50.11 36.47 -16.21
CA SER A 63 -51.00 36.30 -17.35
C SER A 63 -52.41 35.89 -16.90
N GLU A 64 -52.50 35.03 -15.88
CA GLU A 64 -53.78 34.58 -15.33
C GLU A 64 -54.50 35.69 -14.57
N LEU A 65 -53.81 36.46 -13.73
CA LEU A 65 -54.38 37.62 -13.03
C LEU A 65 -54.81 38.71 -14.03
N GLN A 66 -54.05 38.94 -15.10
CA GLN A 66 -54.43 39.87 -16.17
C GLN A 66 -55.69 39.40 -16.91
N LEU A 67 -55.82 38.09 -17.15
CA LEU A 67 -57.04 37.52 -17.71
C LEU A 67 -58.24 37.73 -16.78
N PHE A 68 -58.08 37.53 -15.47
CA PHE A 68 -59.13 37.84 -14.48
C PHE A 68 -59.52 39.32 -14.48
N SER A 69 -58.55 40.23 -14.57
CA SER A 69 -58.82 41.68 -14.71
C SER A 69 -59.68 41.97 -15.94
N ASN A 70 -59.29 41.42 -17.09
CA ASN A 70 -60.03 41.60 -18.35
C ASN A 70 -61.47 41.08 -18.26
N ILE A 71 -61.68 39.92 -17.61
CA ILE A 71 -63.03 39.37 -17.38
C ILE A 71 -63.86 40.30 -16.48
N LEU A 72 -63.26 40.86 -15.43
CA LEU A 72 -63.95 41.81 -14.54
C LEU A 72 -64.37 43.07 -15.30
N ASP A 73 -63.49 43.62 -16.14
CA ASP A 73 -63.79 44.79 -16.97
C ASP A 73 -64.87 44.51 -18.01
N GLN A 74 -64.81 43.35 -18.68
CA GLN A 74 -65.89 42.91 -19.58
C GLN A 74 -67.21 42.75 -18.84
N THR A 75 -67.19 42.18 -17.63
CA THR A 75 -68.38 42.00 -16.79
C THR A 75 -68.96 43.34 -16.35
N ARG A 76 -68.11 44.31 -16.01
CA ARG A 76 -68.51 45.70 -15.69
C ARG A 76 -69.16 46.36 -16.91
N SER A 77 -68.51 46.31 -18.07
CA SER A 77 -69.02 46.90 -19.33
C SER A 77 -70.35 46.27 -19.76
N TYR A 78 -70.48 44.94 -19.66
CA TYR A 78 -71.72 44.23 -19.95
C TYR A 78 -72.86 44.63 -19.01
N ASN A 79 -72.58 44.71 -17.69
CA ASN A 79 -73.57 45.15 -16.71
C ASN A 79 -74.06 46.58 -16.96
N LEU A 80 -73.18 47.49 -17.40
CA LEU A 80 -73.54 48.86 -17.75
C LEU A 80 -74.39 48.92 -19.03
N THR A 81 -73.96 48.24 -20.08
CA THR A 81 -74.61 48.28 -21.41
C THR A 81 -76.00 47.64 -21.38
N CYS A 82 -76.13 46.48 -20.73
CA CYS A 82 -77.38 45.73 -20.68
C CYS A 82 -78.29 46.13 -19.50
N HIS A 83 -77.89 47.10 -18.67
CA HIS A 83 -78.63 47.49 -17.46
C HIS A 83 -80.12 47.78 -17.77
N ARG A 84 -80.36 48.62 -18.78
CA ARG A 84 -81.71 49.02 -19.19
C ARG A 84 -82.56 47.83 -19.67
N HIS A 85 -81.91 46.85 -20.31
CA HIS A 85 -82.56 45.63 -20.78
C HIS A 85 -82.92 44.69 -19.61
N PHE A 86 -82.04 44.55 -18.62
CA PHE A 86 -82.29 43.74 -17.42
C PHE A 86 -83.38 44.31 -16.51
N VAL A 87 -83.49 45.63 -16.40
CA VAL A 87 -84.59 46.29 -15.68
C VAL A 87 -85.93 46.03 -16.39
N HIS A 88 -85.95 46.11 -17.72
CA HIS A 88 -87.17 45.86 -18.51
C HIS A 88 -87.65 44.39 -18.43
N LEU A 89 -86.73 43.43 -18.34
CA LEU A 89 -87.05 42.01 -18.19
C LEU A 89 -87.40 41.60 -16.75
N LEU A 90 -87.58 42.56 -15.82
CA LEU A 90 -87.83 42.34 -14.38
C LEU A 90 -86.72 41.51 -13.67
N PHE A 91 -85.54 41.41 -14.28
CA PHE A 91 -84.37 40.74 -13.70
C PHE A 91 -83.69 41.59 -12.62
N ARG A 92 -83.96 42.90 -12.58
CA ARG A 92 -83.58 43.84 -11.52
C ARG A 92 -84.79 44.59 -10.99
N ARG A 93 -84.81 44.84 -9.68
CA ARG A 93 -85.91 45.53 -8.98
C ARG A 93 -85.69 47.04 -8.89
N SER A 94 -84.43 47.52 -8.92
CA SER A 94 -84.08 48.94 -8.70
C SER A 94 -82.77 49.35 -9.39
N GLU A 95 -82.56 50.64 -9.63
CA GLU A 95 -81.26 51.21 -10.02
C GLU A 95 -80.17 50.92 -8.97
N GLN A 96 -80.55 50.76 -7.70
CA GLN A 96 -79.64 50.42 -6.59
C GLN A 96 -78.96 49.05 -6.76
N ASP A 97 -79.58 48.13 -7.52
CA ASP A 97 -79.00 46.82 -7.80
C ASP A 97 -77.77 46.93 -8.74
N LEU A 98 -77.69 47.99 -9.56
CA LEU A 98 -76.50 48.27 -10.39
C LEU A 98 -75.34 48.76 -9.56
N ASP A 99 -75.61 49.70 -8.66
CA ASP A 99 -74.60 50.30 -7.80
C ASP A 99 -73.94 49.24 -6.90
N TRP A 100 -74.72 48.32 -6.34
CA TRP A 100 -74.19 47.20 -5.58
C TRP A 100 -73.26 46.29 -6.41
N VAL A 101 -73.67 45.93 -7.65
CA VAL A 101 -72.83 45.08 -8.53
C VAL A 101 -71.54 45.81 -8.91
N LEU A 102 -71.62 47.08 -9.30
CA LEU A 102 -70.46 47.88 -9.69
C LEU A 102 -69.50 48.07 -8.51
N THR A 103 -70.03 48.34 -7.32
CA THR A 103 -69.23 48.45 -6.08
C THR A 103 -68.54 47.12 -5.77
N ALA A 104 -69.25 46.00 -5.90
CA ALA A 104 -68.67 44.68 -5.64
C ALA A 104 -67.62 44.30 -6.70
N LEU A 105 -67.80 44.67 -7.96
CA LEU A 105 -66.78 44.50 -9.02
C LEU A 105 -65.55 45.39 -8.76
N GLY A 106 -65.76 46.64 -8.31
CA GLY A 106 -64.67 47.54 -7.92
C GLY A 106 -63.85 47.00 -6.75
N ARG A 107 -64.49 46.35 -5.76
CA ARG A 107 -63.76 45.65 -4.67
C ARG A 107 -62.92 44.48 -5.20
N ALA A 108 -63.45 43.70 -6.14
CA ALA A 108 -62.72 42.59 -6.75
C ALA A 108 -61.51 43.08 -7.55
N GLU A 109 -61.67 44.17 -8.30
CA GLU A 109 -60.60 44.85 -9.03
C GLU A 109 -59.51 45.36 -8.07
N SER A 110 -59.88 46.05 -6.99
CA SER A 110 -58.89 46.51 -6.01
C SER A 110 -58.11 45.37 -5.36
N MET A 111 -58.77 44.25 -5.07
CA MET A 111 -58.12 43.07 -4.50
C MET A 111 -57.19 42.38 -5.50
N LEU A 112 -57.56 42.37 -6.79
CA LEU A 112 -56.72 41.86 -7.86
C LEU A 112 -55.46 42.72 -8.05
N THR A 113 -55.58 44.04 -7.92
CA THR A 113 -54.42 44.95 -7.92
C THR A 113 -53.46 44.63 -6.78
N VAL A 114 -53.97 44.42 -5.56
CA VAL A 114 -53.14 44.02 -4.39
C VAL A 114 -52.46 42.67 -4.62
N LEU A 115 -53.16 41.68 -5.20
CA LEU A 115 -52.55 40.39 -5.53
C LEU A 115 -51.47 40.52 -6.60
N ARG A 116 -51.67 41.41 -7.58
CA ARG A 116 -50.70 41.67 -8.64
C ARG A 116 -49.43 42.30 -8.07
N THR A 117 -49.54 43.30 -7.20
CA THR A 117 -48.39 43.92 -6.53
C THR A 117 -47.66 42.91 -5.65
N PHE A 118 -48.39 42.10 -4.87
CA PHE A 118 -47.77 41.05 -4.05
C PHE A 118 -47.00 40.03 -4.89
N ARG A 119 -47.57 39.60 -6.03
CA ARG A 119 -46.87 38.72 -6.97
C ARG A 119 -45.61 39.38 -7.54
N GLU A 120 -45.62 40.67 -7.86
CA GLU A 120 -44.45 41.41 -8.34
C GLU A 120 -43.34 41.47 -7.28
N GLU A 121 -43.71 41.71 -6.02
CA GLU A 121 -42.79 41.64 -4.88
C GLU A 121 -42.16 40.24 -4.73
N LEU A 122 -42.97 39.17 -4.87
CA LEU A 122 -42.46 37.80 -4.83
C LEU A 122 -41.54 37.48 -6.01
N GLN A 123 -41.82 38.02 -7.20
CA GLN A 123 -40.95 37.85 -8.36
C GLN A 123 -39.60 38.54 -8.13
N GLN A 124 -39.61 39.74 -7.54
CA GLN A 124 -38.37 40.43 -7.16
C GLN A 124 -37.62 39.66 -6.07
N LYS A 125 -38.32 39.15 -5.05
CA LYS A 125 -37.73 38.33 -3.98
C LYS A 125 -37.10 37.06 -4.53
N ALA A 126 -37.79 36.34 -5.42
CA ALA A 126 -37.23 35.16 -6.09
C ALA A 126 -35.95 35.50 -6.88
N SER A 127 -35.93 36.63 -7.58
CA SER A 127 -34.72 37.12 -8.29
C SER A 127 -33.59 37.45 -7.32
N ASN A 128 -33.89 38.08 -6.19
CA ASN A 128 -32.90 38.43 -5.17
C ASN A 128 -32.30 37.17 -4.52
N VAL A 129 -33.14 36.20 -4.15
CA VAL A 129 -32.69 34.91 -3.57
C VAL A 129 -31.85 34.13 -4.58
N MET A 130 -32.21 34.15 -5.86
CA MET A 130 -31.40 33.57 -6.92
C MET A 130 -30.03 34.28 -7.08
N GLY A 131 -30.00 35.60 -6.94
CA GLY A 131 -28.75 36.38 -6.90
C GLY A 131 -27.85 35.97 -5.73
N LEU A 132 -28.42 35.89 -4.51
CA LEU A 132 -27.73 35.42 -3.32
C LEU A 132 -27.15 34.01 -3.50
N LEU A 133 -27.94 33.09 -4.09
CA LEU A 133 -27.50 31.74 -4.40
C LEU A 133 -26.31 31.72 -5.37
N VAL A 134 -26.34 32.56 -6.41
CA VAL A 134 -25.24 32.65 -7.38
C VAL A 134 -23.97 33.19 -6.72
N ASP A 135 -24.09 34.24 -5.90
CA ASP A 135 -22.92 34.83 -5.23
C ASP A 135 -22.33 33.88 -4.18
N ASN A 136 -23.17 33.16 -3.43
CA ASN A 136 -22.71 32.11 -2.52
C ASN A 136 -21.98 30.98 -3.27
N ASN A 137 -22.53 30.50 -4.40
CA ASN A 137 -21.86 29.48 -5.21
C ASN A 137 -20.52 29.96 -5.78
N LYS A 138 -20.41 31.22 -6.20
CA LYS A 138 -19.13 31.81 -6.61
C LYS A 138 -18.14 31.84 -5.45
N GLY A 139 -18.56 32.28 -4.26
CA GLY A 139 -17.72 32.30 -3.05
C GLY A 139 -17.16 30.92 -2.71
N ILE A 140 -18.01 29.89 -2.72
CA ILE A 140 -17.59 28.49 -2.50
C ILE A 140 -16.60 28.05 -3.58
N SER A 141 -16.90 28.33 -4.85
CA SER A 141 -16.04 27.98 -5.98
C SER A 141 -14.66 28.63 -5.87
N ASP A 142 -14.61 29.93 -5.58
CA ASP A 142 -13.36 30.69 -5.46
C ASP A 142 -12.52 30.16 -4.28
N GLN A 143 -13.17 29.87 -3.15
CA GLN A 143 -12.50 29.28 -1.99
C GLN A 143 -11.91 27.89 -2.31
N LEU A 144 -12.64 27.05 -3.06
CA LEU A 144 -12.14 25.74 -3.50
C LEU A 144 -10.94 25.87 -4.45
N VAL A 145 -10.97 26.81 -5.38
CA VAL A 145 -9.85 27.07 -6.30
C VAL A 145 -8.62 27.54 -5.52
N VAL A 146 -8.80 28.47 -4.57
CA VAL A 146 -7.71 28.94 -3.70
C VAL A 146 -7.13 27.81 -2.86
N GLN A 147 -7.97 26.99 -2.22
CA GLN A 147 -7.50 25.84 -1.44
C GLN A 147 -6.77 24.82 -2.31
N THR A 148 -7.29 24.53 -3.51
CA THR A 148 -6.65 23.64 -4.47
C THR A 148 -5.28 24.18 -4.88
N GLY A 149 -5.17 25.49 -5.11
CA GLY A 149 -3.90 26.16 -5.41
C GLY A 149 -2.88 26.06 -4.27
N ILE A 150 -3.30 26.29 -3.03
CA ILE A 150 -2.44 26.14 -1.84
C ILE A 150 -1.97 24.70 -1.67
N MET A 151 -2.88 23.73 -1.84
CA MET A 151 -2.55 22.31 -1.74
C MET A 151 -1.58 21.89 -2.85
N MET A 152 -1.79 22.36 -4.07
CA MET A 152 -0.88 22.14 -5.19
C MET A 152 0.51 22.70 -4.90
N HIS A 153 0.60 23.94 -4.39
CA HIS A 153 1.88 24.54 -4.01
C HIS A 153 2.60 23.69 -2.96
N LYS A 154 1.88 23.22 -1.94
CA LYS A 154 2.42 22.35 -0.89
C LYS A 154 2.94 21.03 -1.46
N ILE A 155 2.21 20.40 -2.38
CA ILE A 155 2.63 19.15 -3.03
C ILE A 155 3.87 19.38 -3.90
N LEU A 156 3.94 20.50 -4.63
CA LEU A 156 5.11 20.83 -5.44
C LEU A 156 6.35 21.08 -4.58
N GLU A 157 6.17 21.72 -3.43
CA GLU A 157 7.24 21.94 -2.45
C GLU A 157 7.76 20.61 -1.88
N THR A 158 6.87 19.73 -1.42
CA THR A 158 7.27 18.41 -0.92
C THR A 158 7.88 17.53 -2.01
N SER A 159 7.35 17.58 -3.24
CA SER A 159 7.91 16.86 -4.39
C SER A 159 9.31 17.36 -4.74
N ARG A 160 9.53 18.69 -4.68
CA ARG A 160 10.85 19.28 -4.89
C ARG A 160 11.85 18.84 -3.83
N ASP A 161 11.44 18.77 -2.57
CA ASP A 161 12.33 18.32 -1.49
C ASP A 161 12.61 16.82 -1.56
N GLN A 162 11.61 15.99 -1.88
CA GLN A 162 11.82 14.58 -2.20
C GLN A 162 12.78 14.38 -3.38
N ALA A 163 12.68 15.21 -4.42
CA ALA A 163 13.60 15.16 -5.55
C ALA A 163 15.05 15.48 -5.11
N LYS A 164 15.26 16.50 -4.27
CA LYS A 164 16.60 16.80 -3.71
C LYS A 164 17.15 15.64 -2.88
N GLU A 165 16.30 15.01 -2.06
CA GLU A 165 16.70 13.85 -1.26
C GLU A 165 17.08 12.65 -2.16
N SER A 166 16.29 12.41 -3.21
CA SER A 166 16.59 11.35 -4.18
C SER A 166 17.92 11.57 -4.91
N LEU A 167 18.28 12.82 -5.21
CA LEU A 167 19.58 13.17 -5.80
C LEU A 167 20.74 12.85 -4.84
N ASN A 168 20.58 13.15 -3.54
CA ASN A 168 21.58 12.82 -2.53
C ASN A 168 21.74 11.30 -2.37
N ILE A 169 20.63 10.56 -2.34
CA ILE A 169 20.65 9.09 -2.31
C ILE A 169 21.32 8.54 -3.58
N ALA A 170 20.99 9.06 -4.76
CA ALA A 170 21.62 8.64 -6.02
C ALA A 170 23.14 8.92 -6.04
N ALA A 171 23.59 10.03 -5.47
CA ALA A 171 25.01 10.32 -5.30
C ALA A 171 25.68 9.35 -4.32
N GLN A 172 25.02 9.03 -3.20
CA GLN A 172 25.52 8.07 -2.21
C GLN A 172 25.54 6.64 -2.75
N THR A 173 24.51 6.21 -3.48
CA THR A 173 24.47 4.87 -4.10
C THR A 173 25.55 4.76 -5.16
N LYS A 174 25.81 5.81 -5.95
CA LYS A 174 26.94 5.84 -6.88
C LYS A 174 28.26 5.61 -6.16
N GLN A 175 28.53 6.35 -5.08
CA GLN A 175 29.76 6.15 -4.28
C GLN A 175 29.84 4.74 -3.69
N LEU A 176 28.74 4.22 -3.13
CA LEU A 176 28.68 2.87 -2.60
C LEU A 176 28.96 1.84 -3.69
N THR A 177 28.38 1.98 -4.88
CA THR A 177 28.63 1.06 -6.00
C THR A 177 30.08 1.10 -6.50
N GLU A 178 30.72 2.28 -6.48
CA GLU A 178 32.15 2.40 -6.80
C GLU A 178 33.02 1.71 -5.74
N GLN A 179 32.66 1.81 -4.45
CA GLN A 179 33.34 1.09 -3.37
C GLN A 179 33.13 -0.43 -3.47
N THR A 180 31.90 -0.88 -3.70
CA THR A 180 31.62 -2.32 -3.84
C THR A 180 32.30 -2.91 -5.08
N ALA A 181 32.41 -2.15 -6.18
CA ALA A 181 33.17 -2.57 -7.36
C ALA A 181 34.67 -2.73 -7.05
N LYS A 182 35.27 -1.82 -6.27
CA LYS A 182 36.66 -1.94 -5.82
C LYS A 182 36.88 -3.16 -4.92
N VAL A 183 36.01 -3.35 -3.92
CA VAL A 183 36.07 -4.51 -3.01
C VAL A 183 35.90 -5.81 -3.80
N LEU A 184 34.95 -5.86 -4.75
CA LEU A 184 34.74 -7.04 -5.60
C LEU A 184 35.99 -7.36 -6.44
N HIS A 185 36.67 -6.34 -6.96
CA HIS A 185 37.92 -6.53 -7.69
C HIS A 185 39.06 -7.01 -6.78
N GLU A 186 39.16 -6.49 -5.56
CA GLU A 186 40.15 -6.95 -4.56
C GLU A 186 39.88 -8.40 -4.12
N THR A 187 38.61 -8.76 -3.87
CA THR A 187 38.23 -10.14 -3.52
C THR A 187 38.42 -11.11 -4.68
N GLN A 188 38.24 -10.67 -5.94
CA GLN A 188 38.62 -11.48 -7.11
C GLN A 188 40.11 -11.81 -7.11
N LYS A 189 40.97 -10.83 -6.84
CA LYS A 189 42.42 -11.07 -6.75
C LYS A 189 42.78 -12.00 -5.58
N GLU A 190 42.12 -11.85 -4.44
CA GLU A 190 42.33 -12.72 -3.28
C GLU A 190 41.86 -14.16 -3.54
N THR A 191 40.74 -14.34 -4.25
CA THR A 191 40.25 -15.68 -4.63
C THR A 191 41.16 -16.35 -5.67
N GLU A 192 41.73 -15.61 -6.61
CA GLU A 192 42.76 -16.13 -7.52
C GLU A 192 44.02 -16.58 -6.77
N ALA A 193 44.51 -15.76 -5.83
CA ALA A 193 45.65 -16.12 -4.98
C ALA A 193 45.34 -17.37 -4.12
N SER A 194 44.16 -17.41 -3.50
CA SER A 194 43.68 -18.56 -2.73
C SER A 194 43.61 -19.83 -3.58
N ARG A 195 43.16 -19.72 -4.84
CA ARG A 195 43.13 -20.84 -5.78
C ARG A 195 44.54 -21.34 -6.11
N GLN A 196 45.50 -20.44 -6.32
CA GLN A 196 46.90 -20.81 -6.56
C GLN A 196 47.52 -21.50 -5.34
N LEU A 197 47.28 -20.99 -4.14
CA LEU A 197 47.73 -21.61 -2.89
C LEU A 197 47.13 -23.01 -2.70
N ALA A 198 45.84 -23.20 -3.00
CA ALA A 198 45.21 -24.52 -2.95
C ALA A 198 45.87 -25.51 -3.92
N ILE A 199 46.16 -25.10 -5.16
CA ILE A 199 46.88 -25.93 -6.14
C ILE A 199 48.30 -26.25 -5.66
N GLN A 200 49.02 -25.29 -5.09
CA GLN A 200 50.36 -25.52 -4.54
C GLN A 200 50.33 -26.46 -3.34
N SER A 201 49.37 -26.28 -2.44
CA SER A 201 49.16 -27.17 -1.28
C SER A 201 48.83 -28.60 -1.72
N GLN A 202 48.04 -28.78 -2.78
CA GLN A 202 47.78 -30.10 -3.36
C GLN A 202 49.07 -30.76 -3.88
N ARG A 203 49.88 -30.02 -4.64
CA ARG A 203 51.17 -30.54 -5.16
C ARG A 203 52.16 -30.86 -4.04
N LEU A 204 52.28 -29.98 -3.06
CA LEU A 204 53.12 -30.19 -1.88
C LEU A 204 52.66 -31.43 -1.10
N SER A 205 51.36 -31.63 -0.94
CA SER A 205 50.81 -32.82 -0.28
C SER A 205 51.14 -34.09 -1.06
N GLU A 206 51.07 -34.04 -2.40
CA GLU A 206 51.47 -35.17 -3.25
C GLU A 206 52.97 -35.51 -3.13
N GLU A 207 53.83 -34.49 -3.10
CA GLU A 207 55.27 -34.67 -2.89
C GLU A 207 55.59 -35.20 -1.50
N MET A 208 54.98 -34.65 -0.44
CA MET A 208 55.10 -35.17 0.92
C MET A 208 54.59 -36.61 1.05
N MET A 209 53.54 -36.99 0.32
CA MET A 209 53.08 -38.37 0.28
C MET A 209 54.15 -39.29 -0.31
N LYS A 210 54.81 -38.90 -1.42
CA LYS A 210 55.90 -39.67 -2.02
C LYS A 210 57.10 -39.82 -1.07
N ASP A 211 57.50 -38.73 -0.42
CA ASP A 211 58.60 -38.73 0.56
C ASP A 211 58.26 -39.60 1.79
N SER A 212 57.02 -39.56 2.27
CA SER A 212 56.55 -40.40 3.37
C SER A 212 56.56 -41.90 3.02
N VAL A 213 56.38 -42.27 1.74
CA VAL A 213 56.51 -43.66 1.28
C VAL A 213 57.98 -44.08 1.31
N ALA A 214 58.90 -43.24 0.82
CA ALA A 214 60.34 -43.52 0.87
C ALA A 214 60.83 -43.69 2.32
N MET A 215 60.44 -42.80 3.23
CA MET A 215 60.78 -42.90 4.65
C MET A 215 60.31 -44.21 5.28
N ARG A 216 59.07 -44.63 4.98
CA ARG A 216 58.52 -45.91 5.46
C ARG A 216 59.30 -47.11 4.93
N THR A 217 59.76 -47.08 3.68
CA THR A 217 60.55 -48.19 3.11
C THR A 217 61.90 -48.34 3.80
N VAL A 218 62.61 -47.24 4.07
CA VAL A 218 63.90 -47.28 4.78
C VAL A 218 63.72 -47.82 6.20
N ALA A 219 62.71 -47.36 6.92
CA ALA A 219 62.40 -47.86 8.26
C ALA A 219 62.01 -49.35 8.26
N LEU A 220 61.34 -49.84 7.22
CA LEU A 220 61.02 -51.26 7.08
C LEU A 220 62.29 -52.10 6.91
N VAL A 221 63.23 -51.63 6.09
CA VAL A 221 64.51 -52.30 5.84
C VAL A 221 65.34 -52.36 7.13
N THR A 222 65.40 -51.29 7.92
CA THR A 222 66.16 -51.30 9.19
C THR A 222 65.56 -52.25 10.22
N VAL A 223 64.22 -52.31 10.34
CA VAL A 223 63.53 -53.26 11.22
C VAL A 223 63.78 -54.71 10.81
N LEU A 224 63.96 -54.99 9.51
CA LEU A 224 64.29 -56.32 9.02
C LEU A 224 65.74 -56.73 9.34
N PHE A 225 66.69 -55.80 9.21
CA PHE A 225 68.12 -56.08 9.38
C PHE A 225 68.57 -56.13 10.84
N LEU A 226 68.00 -55.30 11.73
CA LEU A 226 68.40 -55.19 13.14
C LEU A 226 68.38 -56.53 13.92
N PRO A 227 67.34 -57.38 13.84
CA PRO A 227 67.33 -58.64 14.56
C PRO A 227 68.40 -59.60 14.00
N GLY A 228 68.55 -59.67 12.68
CA GLY A 228 69.57 -60.51 12.03
C GLY A 228 70.99 -60.18 12.49
N THR A 229 71.34 -58.89 12.57
CA THR A 229 72.65 -58.44 13.06
C THR A 229 72.84 -58.69 14.55
N SER A 230 71.78 -58.55 15.35
CA SER A 230 71.86 -58.75 16.81
C SER A 230 72.14 -60.21 17.16
N PHE A 231 71.47 -61.15 16.49
CA PHE A 231 71.72 -62.59 16.70
C PHE A 231 73.07 -63.04 16.16
N ALA A 232 73.54 -62.48 15.05
CA ALA A 232 74.89 -62.74 14.55
C ALA A 232 75.96 -62.29 15.57
N ALA A 233 75.78 -61.13 16.20
CA ALA A 233 76.70 -60.63 17.23
C ALA A 233 76.67 -61.48 18.52
N ILE A 234 75.48 -61.92 18.96
CA ILE A 234 75.35 -62.79 20.14
C ILE A 234 76.04 -64.14 19.92
N LEU A 235 75.88 -64.73 18.73
CA LEU A 235 76.48 -66.03 18.39
C LEU A 235 77.99 -65.93 18.08
N ALA A 236 78.50 -64.73 17.76
CA ALA A 236 79.93 -64.48 17.58
C ALA A 236 80.71 -64.31 18.90
N MET A 237 80.03 -64.28 20.05
CA MET A 237 80.71 -64.19 21.34
C MET A 237 81.45 -65.51 21.66
N PRO A 238 82.69 -65.43 22.22
CA PRO A 238 83.55 -66.59 22.43
C PRO A 238 83.03 -67.59 23.49
N PHE A 239 81.90 -67.29 24.13
CA PHE A 239 81.20 -68.16 25.08
C PHE A 239 80.68 -69.46 24.43
N PHE A 240 80.40 -69.45 23.12
CA PHE A 240 79.90 -70.62 22.37
C PHE A 240 80.98 -71.36 21.57
N THR A 241 82.23 -70.87 21.56
CA THR A 241 83.34 -71.45 20.79
C THR A 241 84.48 -71.99 21.67
N GLY A 242 84.35 -71.93 23.00
CA GLY A 242 85.33 -72.48 23.95
C GLY A 242 85.13 -73.96 24.22
N ASP A 243 86.23 -74.73 24.29
CA ASP A 243 86.40 -76.20 24.23
C ASP A 243 85.65 -77.07 25.29
N SER A 244 84.46 -76.69 25.75
CA SER A 244 83.63 -77.51 26.64
C SER A 244 82.12 -77.27 26.46
N SER A 245 81.63 -77.21 25.22
CA SER A 245 80.19 -77.21 24.92
C SER A 245 79.78 -78.43 24.05
N PRO A 246 78.54 -78.96 24.17
CA PRO A 246 78.10 -80.18 23.46
C PRO A 246 77.69 -79.96 21.99
N PHE A 247 77.94 -78.78 21.41
CA PHE A 247 77.42 -78.42 20.09
C PHE A 247 78.55 -78.35 19.06
N ASP A 248 78.64 -79.36 18.22
CA ASP A 248 79.61 -79.42 17.14
C ASP A 248 79.24 -78.43 16.02
N LYS A 249 80.24 -77.98 15.23
CA LYS A 249 80.14 -76.86 14.26
C LYS A 249 78.93 -76.82 13.29
N PRO A 250 78.31 -77.94 12.83
CA PRO A 250 77.08 -77.87 12.02
C PRO A 250 75.82 -77.45 12.81
N ASP A 251 75.76 -77.66 14.13
CA ASP A 251 74.57 -77.33 14.93
C ASP A 251 74.43 -75.83 15.20
N LEU A 252 75.53 -75.07 15.25
CA LEU A 252 75.49 -73.62 15.50
C LEU A 252 74.82 -72.85 14.35
N ILE A 253 74.98 -73.32 13.11
CA ILE A 253 74.30 -72.77 11.93
C ILE A 253 72.81 -73.10 11.99
N TRP A 254 72.45 -74.32 12.43
CA TRP A 254 71.05 -74.72 12.56
C TRP A 254 70.35 -74.01 13.73
N VAL A 255 71.05 -73.74 14.84
CA VAL A 255 70.59 -72.89 15.95
C VAL A 255 70.45 -71.43 15.51
N TRP A 256 71.38 -70.90 14.70
CA TRP A 256 71.24 -69.57 14.09
C TRP A 256 69.97 -69.50 13.24
N VAL A 257 69.71 -70.49 12.37
CA VAL A 257 68.47 -70.54 11.57
C VAL A 257 67.21 -70.71 12.45
N ALA A 258 67.24 -71.64 13.41
CA ALA A 258 66.11 -71.94 14.29
C ALA A 258 65.77 -70.77 15.23
N LEU A 259 66.70 -69.85 15.50
CA LEU A 259 66.48 -68.66 16.33
C LEU A 259 66.10 -67.43 15.48
N THR A 260 66.75 -67.23 14.34
CA THR A 260 66.53 -66.06 13.47
C THR A 260 65.17 -66.10 12.75
N VAL A 261 64.70 -67.28 12.33
CA VAL A 261 63.40 -67.44 11.66
C VAL A 261 62.22 -67.03 12.58
N PRO A 262 62.07 -67.57 13.81
CA PRO A 262 61.01 -67.14 14.71
C PRO A 262 61.18 -65.68 15.16
N ALA A 263 62.41 -65.19 15.34
CA ALA A 263 62.61 -63.78 15.67
C ALA A 263 62.15 -62.83 14.54
N THR A 264 62.37 -63.22 13.28
CA THR A 264 61.86 -62.48 12.12
C THR A 264 60.33 -62.56 12.03
N ILE A 265 59.73 -63.72 12.32
CA ILE A 265 58.27 -63.88 12.42
C ILE A 265 57.68 -63.02 13.54
N VAL A 266 58.35 -62.91 14.69
CA VAL A 266 57.90 -62.05 15.80
C VAL A 266 58.03 -60.58 15.43
N CYS A 267 59.12 -60.14 14.79
CA CYS A 267 59.25 -58.77 14.30
C CYS A 267 58.19 -58.43 13.23
N PHE A 268 57.99 -59.31 12.26
CA PHE A 268 56.98 -59.12 11.21
C PHE A 268 55.56 -59.18 11.77
N GLY A 269 55.32 -60.09 12.72
CA GLY A 269 54.07 -60.21 13.45
C GLY A 269 53.77 -58.97 14.31
N PHE A 270 54.77 -58.43 14.99
CA PHE A 270 54.64 -57.18 15.74
C PHE A 270 54.38 -55.99 14.81
N TYR A 271 55.06 -55.93 13.66
CA TYR A 271 54.82 -54.89 12.64
C TYR A 271 53.41 -54.98 12.06
N LEU A 272 52.92 -56.17 11.69
CA LEU A 272 51.57 -56.36 11.17
C LEU A 272 50.51 -56.07 12.23
N ALA A 273 50.72 -56.51 13.48
CA ALA A 273 49.81 -56.23 14.59
C ALA A 273 49.77 -54.74 14.94
N TRP A 274 50.91 -54.04 14.91
CA TRP A 274 50.99 -52.60 15.08
C TRP A 274 50.27 -51.86 13.94
N LYS A 275 50.53 -52.25 12.69
CA LYS A 275 49.89 -51.67 11.51
C LYS A 275 48.37 -51.85 11.53
N GLN A 276 47.87 -53.03 11.88
CA GLN A 276 46.43 -53.30 12.02
C GLN A 276 45.80 -52.55 13.19
N ARG A 277 46.52 -52.37 14.31
CA ARG A 277 46.03 -51.54 15.42
C ARG A 277 45.94 -50.07 15.04
N GLU A 278 46.89 -49.56 14.26
CA GLU A 278 46.89 -48.17 13.81
C GLU A 278 45.75 -47.89 12.82
N THR A 279 45.48 -48.81 11.88
CA THR A 279 44.34 -48.67 10.95
C THR A 279 43.00 -48.74 11.67
N ARG A 280 42.84 -49.68 12.61
CA ARG A 280 41.60 -49.78 13.42
C ARG A 280 41.38 -48.57 14.31
N ARG A 281 42.44 -47.97 14.88
CA ARG A 281 42.34 -46.72 15.66
C ARG A 281 41.94 -45.53 14.81
N ARG A 282 42.37 -45.48 13.54
CA ARG A 282 41.96 -44.43 12.59
C ARG A 282 40.49 -44.58 12.19
N GLU A 283 40.05 -45.79 11.90
CA GLU A 283 38.65 -46.08 11.56
C GLU A 283 37.69 -45.78 12.73
N GLN A 284 38.09 -46.07 13.97
CA GLN A 284 37.29 -45.74 15.17
C GLN A 284 37.17 -44.24 15.43
N ARG A 285 38.20 -43.45 15.12
CA ARG A 285 38.13 -41.98 15.25
C ARG A 285 37.17 -41.39 14.21
N VAL A 286 37.26 -41.84 12.96
CA VAL A 286 36.33 -41.42 11.89
C VAL A 286 34.88 -41.76 12.25
N SER A 287 34.63 -42.98 12.74
CA SER A 287 33.27 -43.35 13.17
C SER A 287 32.78 -42.59 14.40
N SER A 288 33.67 -42.11 15.28
CA SER A 288 33.27 -41.30 16.44
C SER A 288 32.91 -39.87 16.04
N ASP A 289 33.67 -39.29 15.10
CA ASP A 289 33.40 -37.96 14.56
C ASP A 289 32.07 -37.95 13.76
N ASP A 290 31.80 -38.99 12.97
CA ASP A 290 30.53 -39.15 12.25
C ASP A 290 29.31 -39.28 13.20
N VAL A 291 29.50 -39.96 14.34
CA VAL A 291 28.47 -40.10 15.38
C VAL A 291 28.23 -38.78 16.11
N GLU A 292 29.27 -38.02 16.44
CA GLU A 292 29.12 -36.67 17.01
C GLU A 292 28.42 -35.70 16.04
N LEU A 293 28.80 -35.71 14.75
CA LEU A 293 28.11 -34.91 13.72
C LEU A 293 26.62 -35.25 13.61
N SER A 294 26.26 -36.54 13.71
CA SER A 294 24.86 -36.97 13.67
C SER A 294 24.08 -36.52 14.91
N MET A 295 24.67 -36.55 16.11
CA MET A 295 24.04 -36.06 17.34
C MET A 295 23.84 -34.53 17.34
N ILE A 296 24.81 -33.77 16.82
CA ILE A 296 24.70 -32.31 16.66
C ILE A 296 23.59 -31.95 15.65
N ALA A 297 23.53 -32.66 14.51
CA ALA A 297 22.47 -32.45 13.53
C ALA A 297 21.07 -32.73 14.12
N GLN A 298 20.96 -33.73 15.00
CA GLN A 298 19.69 -34.11 15.62
C GLN A 298 19.27 -33.17 16.76
N THR A 299 20.21 -32.57 17.50
CA THR A 299 19.94 -31.54 18.52
C THR A 299 19.66 -30.16 17.94
N SER A 300 20.10 -29.87 16.71
CA SER A 300 19.73 -28.63 16.00
C SER A 300 18.32 -28.69 15.37
N GLN A 301 17.70 -29.87 15.26
CA GLN A 301 16.35 -30.06 14.72
C GLN A 301 15.27 -30.21 15.81
N SER A 302 15.64 -30.27 17.08
CA SER A 302 14.74 -30.23 18.24
C SER A 302 14.69 -28.84 18.85
#